data_AF-A0A0P1ACH0-F1
#
_entry.id   AF-A0A0P1ACH0-F1
#
_cell.length_a   1.000
_cell.length_b   1.000
_cell.length_c   1.000
_cell.angle_alpha   90.00
_cell.angle_beta   90.00
_cell.angle_gamma   90.00
#
_symmetry.space_group_name_H-M   'P 1'
#
loop_
_entity.id
_entity.type
_entity.pdbx_description
1 polymer ?
#
loop_
_entity_poly.entity_id
_entity_poly.type
_entity_poly.pdbx_seq_one_letter_code
_entity_poly.pdbx_strand_id
1 'polypeptide(L)'
;MDFEVDLDTMLEVIPRNTYFQEPPVAGCPNCPDFGWKNKLGFLAANVYGVNVAADGLNEAEYPNPANERSEFNISKPVITSICSYILGNFASVDEVIKGLEDVQPAGINGKVAQNILHIPAPTTGKDHTAPFHVSIHDRNGKNLVIEFLKGKTIILENPNGVLTNDPPLHKQLQLLQRHLHNATGTVNSSVIVPGGYSSTDRFVRLSVLNKMSEEGYNVTSVHASYANTLSDEQRVVSDTLHLLNTVVRPPNGEATQWSIVRDHKRRMLYIRSTTNQLLRRVDLNQLDWTNPLARRMIPVSYGKYFVDMTKPLLDEQNTRRTKDLSPRSVVESALSKKSDPSVKLRGMKTPLQMMVKMNKNDEARSQDDTSIAVLERKVEYLGYAICLASVAVCILSFRLPL
;
A
#
# COMPACT_ATOMS: atom_id res chain seq x y z
N MET A 1 0.70 2.55 -6.50
CA MET A 1 0.14 3.50 -7.48
C MET A 1 1.01 3.47 -8.71
N ASP A 2 0.45 3.02 -9.83
CA ASP A 2 1.14 2.96 -11.11
C ASP A 2 0.47 3.98 -12.03
N PHE A 3 1.26 4.90 -12.61
CA PHE A 3 0.74 5.89 -13.53
C PHE A 3 1.84 6.43 -14.46
N GLU A 4 1.45 6.93 -15.62
CA GLU A 4 2.37 7.45 -16.64
C GLU A 4 2.93 8.83 -16.29
N VAL A 5 2.08 9.72 -15.77
CA VAL A 5 2.47 11.08 -15.36
C VAL A 5 2.61 11.16 -13.85
N ASP A 6 3.53 11.99 -13.34
CA ASP A 6 3.64 12.24 -11.89
C ASP A 6 2.32 12.80 -11.37
N LEU A 7 1.72 12.15 -10.37
CA LEU A 7 0.43 12.54 -9.83
C LEU A 7 0.54 13.69 -8.82
N ASP A 8 1.76 14.16 -8.51
CA ASP A 8 2.04 15.12 -7.44
C ASP A 8 1.30 14.74 -6.14
N THR A 9 1.32 13.43 -5.82
CA THR A 9 0.53 12.87 -4.72
C THR A 9 0.98 13.46 -3.39
N MET A 10 0.01 13.97 -2.65
CA MET A 10 0.21 14.44 -1.28
C MET A 10 -0.53 13.53 -0.32
N LEU A 11 0.09 13.28 0.83
CA LEU A 11 -0.52 12.62 1.97
C LEU A 11 -1.13 13.69 2.88
N GLU A 12 -2.44 13.66 3.08
CA GLU A 12 -3.23 14.71 3.72
C GLU A 12 -4.06 14.17 4.87
N VAL A 13 -4.01 14.86 6.02
CA VAL A 13 -4.91 14.64 7.15
C VAL A 13 -6.19 15.43 6.90
N ILE A 14 -7.33 14.75 6.94
CA ILE A 14 -8.66 15.34 6.76
C ILE A 14 -9.46 15.15 8.04
N PRO A 15 -9.66 16.22 8.85
CA PRO A 15 -10.48 16.17 10.07
C PRO A 15 -11.97 15.92 9.78
N ARG A 16 -12.73 15.49 10.81
CA ARG A 16 -14.19 15.43 10.77
C ARG A 16 -14.80 16.78 10.41
N ASN A 17 -15.99 16.77 9.85
CA ASN A 17 -16.75 17.97 9.44
C ASN A 17 -16.06 18.84 8.36
N THR A 18 -15.05 18.31 7.67
CA THR A 18 -14.48 18.89 6.45
C THR A 18 -15.52 18.85 5.34
N TYR A 19 -15.71 19.99 4.68
CA TYR A 19 -16.62 20.12 3.54
C TYR A 19 -15.96 19.62 2.25
N PHE A 20 -16.71 18.83 1.49
CA PHE A 20 -16.37 18.33 0.17
C PHE A 20 -17.40 18.84 -0.84
N GLN A 21 -16.90 19.33 -1.96
CA GLN A 21 -17.71 19.61 -3.14
C GLN A 21 -17.44 18.52 -4.17
N GLU A 22 -18.48 17.87 -4.69
CA GLU A 22 -18.30 16.85 -5.70
C GLU A 22 -17.80 17.44 -7.02
N PRO A 23 -16.77 16.84 -7.65
CA PRO A 23 -16.37 17.20 -9.00
C PRO A 23 -17.50 17.01 -10.02
N PRO A 24 -17.46 17.76 -11.14
CA PRO A 24 -18.45 17.62 -12.21
C PRO A 24 -18.60 16.18 -12.70
N VAL A 25 -19.85 15.77 -12.91
CA VAL A 25 -20.22 14.38 -13.22
C VAL A 25 -19.98 14.05 -14.70
N ALA A 26 -19.46 12.85 -14.98
CA ALA A 26 -19.32 12.34 -16.34
C ALA A 26 -20.67 12.22 -17.04
N GLY A 27 -20.76 12.77 -18.26
CA GLY A 27 -21.98 12.67 -19.09
C GLY A 27 -23.19 13.43 -18.56
N CYS A 28 -23.03 14.29 -17.55
CA CYS A 28 -24.13 15.04 -16.94
C CYS A 28 -23.75 16.52 -16.71
N PRO A 29 -23.80 17.38 -17.75
CA PRO A 29 -23.43 18.80 -17.62
C PRO A 29 -24.41 19.62 -16.77
N ASN A 30 -25.63 19.13 -16.58
CA ASN A 30 -26.69 19.82 -15.83
C ASN A 30 -26.99 19.13 -14.48
N CYS A 31 -26.13 18.24 -14.01
CA CYS A 31 -26.28 17.65 -12.67
C CYS A 31 -26.17 18.75 -11.61
N PRO A 32 -27.05 18.78 -10.60
CA PRO A 32 -26.98 19.78 -9.54
C PRO A 32 -25.68 19.62 -8.75
N ASP A 33 -25.17 20.74 -8.24
CA ASP A 33 -24.06 20.73 -7.30
C ASP A 33 -24.44 19.91 -6.06
N PHE A 34 -23.52 19.05 -5.63
CA PHE A 34 -23.66 18.31 -4.39
C PHE A 34 -22.41 18.50 -3.52
N GLY A 35 -22.66 18.85 -2.26
CA GLY A 35 -21.62 18.99 -1.27
C GLY A 35 -22.02 18.30 0.03
N TRP A 36 -21.02 17.78 0.75
CA TRP A 36 -21.22 17.00 1.95
C TRP A 36 -20.11 17.26 2.96
N LYS A 37 -20.33 16.85 4.21
CA LYS A 37 -19.33 16.88 5.27
C LYS A 37 -19.03 15.46 5.74
N ASN A 38 -17.75 15.13 5.91
CA ASN A 38 -17.35 13.84 6.44
C ASN A 38 -17.70 13.70 7.93
N LYS A 39 -18.11 12.50 8.32
CA LYS A 39 -18.38 12.11 9.71
C LYS A 39 -17.11 11.61 10.41
N LEU A 40 -16.26 10.94 9.65
CA LEU A 40 -14.99 10.36 10.07
C LEU A 40 -13.84 11.15 9.45
N GLY A 41 -12.85 11.48 10.25
CA GLY A 41 -11.55 11.94 9.82
C GLY A 41 -10.75 10.80 9.19
N PHE A 42 -9.91 11.14 8.23
CA PHE A 42 -9.12 10.16 7.49
C PHE A 42 -7.82 10.75 6.95
N LEU A 43 -6.85 9.86 6.75
CA LEU A 43 -5.62 10.15 6.04
C LEU A 43 -5.81 9.76 4.57
N ALA A 44 -5.51 10.66 3.63
CA ALA A 44 -5.72 10.47 2.20
C ALA A 44 -4.43 10.66 1.41
N ALA A 45 -4.18 9.79 0.43
CA ALA A 45 -3.28 10.07 -0.67
C ALA A 45 -4.10 10.70 -1.80
N ASN A 46 -3.87 11.98 -2.08
CA ASN A 46 -4.63 12.73 -3.08
C ASN A 46 -3.95 12.72 -4.46
N VAL A 47 -4.59 13.34 -5.45
CA VAL A 47 -4.08 13.47 -6.81
C VAL A 47 -4.01 14.94 -7.17
N TYR A 48 -2.82 15.45 -7.49
CA TYR A 48 -2.51 16.85 -7.77
C TYR A 48 -3.00 17.83 -6.70
N GLY A 49 -2.99 17.43 -5.43
CA GLY A 49 -3.46 18.27 -4.33
C GLY A 49 -4.96 18.58 -4.34
N VAL A 50 -5.74 17.98 -5.25
CA VAL A 50 -7.19 18.12 -5.30
C VAL A 50 -7.81 17.35 -4.14
N ASN A 51 -8.90 17.85 -3.58
CA ASN A 51 -9.61 17.26 -2.44
C ASN A 51 -10.39 15.97 -2.81
N VAL A 52 -9.72 15.02 -3.46
CA VAL A 52 -10.21 13.70 -3.87
C VAL A 52 -9.12 12.68 -3.50
N ALA A 53 -9.50 11.70 -2.68
CA ALA A 53 -8.59 10.62 -2.28
C ALA A 53 -8.48 9.57 -3.40
N ALA A 54 -7.26 9.18 -3.74
CA ALA A 54 -7.00 7.94 -4.48
C ALA A 54 -6.93 6.74 -3.53
N ASP A 55 -6.31 6.90 -2.36
CA ASP A 55 -6.19 5.87 -1.32
C ASP A 55 -6.22 6.54 0.07
N GLY A 56 -6.38 5.76 1.14
CA GLY A 56 -6.37 6.26 2.51
C GLY A 56 -6.72 5.25 3.59
N LEU A 57 -6.78 5.73 4.83
CA LEU A 57 -7.21 5.01 6.02
C LEU A 57 -7.95 5.99 6.95
N ASN A 58 -9.13 5.61 7.44
CA ASN A 58 -9.93 6.46 8.33
C ASN A 58 -9.71 6.14 9.81
N GLU A 59 -10.27 7.00 10.66
CA GLU A 59 -10.13 6.92 12.10
C GLU A 59 -11.09 5.93 12.79
N ALA A 60 -11.93 5.21 12.05
CA ALA A 60 -13.05 4.49 12.65
C ALA A 60 -12.64 3.45 13.73
N GLU A 61 -13.45 3.38 14.79
CA GLU A 61 -13.48 2.29 15.76
C GLU A 61 -14.84 1.57 15.62
N TYR A 62 -14.84 0.25 15.53
CA TYR A 62 -15.92 -0.51 14.87
C TYR A 62 -17.07 -0.92 15.79
N PRO A 63 -18.31 -0.53 15.47
CA PRO A 63 -19.50 -1.36 15.69
C PRO A 63 -19.85 -2.20 14.45
N ASN A 64 -20.68 -3.23 14.64
CA ASN A 64 -21.09 -4.21 13.62
C ASN A 64 -22.53 -3.89 13.13
N PRO A 65 -22.80 -3.61 11.85
CA PRO A 65 -24.16 -3.42 11.33
C PRO A 65 -24.65 -4.54 10.40
N ALA A 66 -25.98 -4.69 10.36
CA ALA A 66 -26.74 -5.71 9.62
C ALA A 66 -27.31 -5.21 8.27
N ASN A 67 -27.58 -6.19 7.40
CA ASN A 67 -27.92 -6.10 5.97
C ASN A 67 -29.35 -5.62 5.65
N GLU A 68 -29.53 -4.99 4.47
CA GLU A 68 -30.57 -5.27 3.45
C GLU A 68 -30.38 -4.34 2.22
N ARG A 69 -30.81 -4.77 1.02
CA ARG A 69 -30.49 -4.22 -0.33
C ARG A 69 -31.62 -3.43 -1.00
N SER A 70 -31.31 -2.36 -1.75
CA SER A 70 -32.25 -1.67 -2.67
C SER A 70 -31.67 -1.21 -4.02
N GLU A 71 -32.57 -0.99 -5.00
CA GLU A 71 -32.27 -0.62 -6.40
C GLU A 71 -32.08 0.90 -6.64
N PHE A 72 -31.67 1.23 -7.87
CA PHE A 72 -31.25 2.55 -8.34
C PHE A 72 -32.41 3.57 -8.35
N ASN A 73 -32.19 4.76 -7.78
CA ASN A 73 -33.18 5.84 -7.72
C ASN A 73 -32.51 7.17 -8.07
N ILE A 74 -33.06 7.84 -9.08
CA ILE A 74 -32.66 9.16 -9.61
C ILE A 74 -32.81 10.33 -8.62
N SER A 75 -33.36 10.11 -7.42
CA SER A 75 -33.44 11.10 -6.33
C SER A 75 -32.22 11.07 -5.39
N LYS A 76 -31.27 10.15 -5.60
CA LYS A 76 -30.11 9.95 -4.72
C LYS A 76 -28.99 10.94 -5.06
N PRO A 77 -28.26 11.48 -4.05
CA PRO A 77 -27.09 12.31 -4.30
C PRO A 77 -26.04 11.63 -5.18
N VAL A 78 -25.46 12.36 -6.13
CA VAL A 78 -24.40 11.84 -7.00
C VAL A 78 -23.04 12.04 -6.35
N ILE A 79 -22.24 10.98 -6.26
CA ILE A 79 -20.91 10.96 -5.65
C ILE A 79 -19.87 10.61 -6.71
N THR A 80 -18.97 11.52 -7.04
CA THR A 80 -17.83 11.28 -7.96
C THR A 80 -16.50 11.08 -7.23
N SER A 81 -16.43 11.49 -5.97
CA SER A 81 -15.28 11.32 -5.07
C SER A 81 -15.40 10.08 -4.16
N ILE A 82 -15.76 8.92 -4.74
CA ILE A 82 -16.24 7.75 -3.97
C ILE A 82 -15.28 7.26 -2.88
N CYS A 83 -13.95 7.31 -3.11
CA CYS A 83 -12.96 6.94 -2.09
C CYS A 83 -13.01 7.89 -0.88
N SER A 84 -13.05 9.21 -1.11
CA SER A 84 -13.22 10.21 -0.05
C SER A 84 -14.53 9.99 0.70
N TYR A 85 -15.62 9.76 -0.04
CA TYR A 85 -16.94 9.54 0.53
C TYR A 85 -16.97 8.31 1.44
N ILE A 86 -16.37 7.20 1.00
CA ILE A 86 -16.28 5.97 1.79
C ILE A 86 -15.45 6.20 3.05
N LEU A 87 -14.23 6.72 2.91
CA LEU A 87 -13.33 6.99 4.04
C LEU A 87 -13.96 7.93 5.06
N GLY A 88 -14.68 8.95 4.58
CA GLY A 88 -15.29 9.99 5.40
C GLY A 88 -16.62 9.60 6.06
N ASN A 89 -17.29 8.52 5.65
CA ASN A 89 -18.65 8.21 6.12
C ASN A 89 -18.86 6.82 6.69
N PHE A 90 -18.00 5.84 6.39
CA PHE A 90 -18.23 4.45 6.76
C PHE A 90 -17.07 3.86 7.57
N ALA A 91 -17.40 3.22 8.68
CA ALA A 91 -16.46 2.53 9.54
C ALA A 91 -16.09 1.15 9.00
N SER A 92 -17.03 0.43 8.40
CA SER A 92 -16.88 -1.00 8.02
C SER A 92 -17.35 -1.31 6.61
N VAL A 93 -16.96 -2.49 6.10
CA VAL A 93 -17.46 -2.99 4.81
C VAL A 93 -18.99 -3.09 4.80
N ASP A 94 -19.61 -3.48 5.90
CA ASP A 94 -21.08 -3.59 6.00
C ASP A 94 -21.75 -2.21 5.92
N GLU A 95 -21.15 -1.19 6.56
CA GLU A 95 -21.63 0.19 6.43
C GLU A 95 -21.48 0.74 5.02
N VAL A 96 -20.41 0.36 4.31
CA VAL A 96 -20.24 0.70 2.89
C VAL A 96 -21.37 0.08 2.06
N ILE A 97 -21.62 -1.22 2.20
CA ILE A 97 -22.64 -1.93 1.44
C ILE A 97 -23.99 -1.22 1.61
N LYS A 98 -24.38 -0.96 2.86
CA LYS A 98 -25.65 -0.31 3.19
C LYS A 98 -25.69 1.15 2.76
N GLY A 99 -24.66 1.93 3.07
CA GLY A 99 -24.64 3.37 2.84
C GLY A 99 -24.52 3.77 1.38
N LEU A 100 -23.95 2.91 0.53
CA LEU A 100 -23.95 3.12 -0.91
C LEU A 100 -25.32 2.92 -1.56
N GLU A 101 -26.29 2.37 -0.84
CA GLU A 101 -27.67 2.34 -1.31
C GLU A 101 -28.31 3.72 -1.28
N ASP A 102 -27.85 4.64 -0.44
CA ASP A 102 -28.44 5.97 -0.30
C ASP A 102 -27.88 6.99 -1.29
N VAL A 103 -26.86 6.62 -2.08
CA VAL A 103 -26.18 7.51 -3.01
C VAL A 103 -26.03 6.87 -4.40
N GLN A 104 -25.65 7.68 -5.38
CA GLN A 104 -25.37 7.26 -6.73
C GLN A 104 -23.91 7.54 -7.08
N PRO A 105 -23.02 6.53 -7.05
CA PRO A 105 -21.66 6.70 -7.55
C PRO A 105 -21.64 7.03 -9.04
N ALA A 106 -20.75 7.92 -9.45
CA ALA A 106 -20.53 8.28 -10.84
C ALA A 106 -19.05 8.58 -11.11
N GLY A 107 -18.66 8.58 -12.38
CA GLY A 107 -17.33 9.03 -12.78
C GLY A 107 -17.21 10.55 -12.78
N ILE A 108 -15.99 11.05 -12.61
CA ILE A 108 -15.65 12.46 -12.84
C ILE A 108 -15.71 12.75 -14.35
N ASN A 109 -16.16 13.95 -14.71
CA ASN A 109 -16.16 14.44 -16.08
C ASN A 109 -14.77 14.28 -16.73
N GLY A 110 -14.70 13.63 -17.88
CA GLY A 110 -13.43 13.29 -18.53
C GLY A 110 -12.57 14.50 -18.92
N LYS A 111 -13.17 15.65 -19.25
CA LYS A 111 -12.40 16.89 -19.52
C LYS A 111 -11.80 17.47 -18.26
N VAL A 112 -12.54 17.43 -17.16
CA VAL A 112 -12.03 17.83 -15.84
C VAL A 112 -10.90 16.89 -15.43
N ALA A 113 -11.11 15.59 -15.56
CA ALA A 113 -10.08 14.58 -15.27
C ALA A 113 -8.84 14.78 -16.16
N GLN A 114 -8.99 15.05 -17.46
CA GLN A 114 -7.87 15.34 -18.36
C GLN A 114 -7.09 16.59 -17.94
N ASN A 115 -7.79 17.67 -17.61
CA ASN A 115 -7.15 18.91 -17.17
C ASN A 115 -6.42 18.73 -15.84
N ILE A 116 -7.00 18.00 -14.88
CA ILE A 116 -6.36 17.69 -13.60
C ILE A 116 -5.16 16.76 -13.82
N LEU A 117 -5.33 15.72 -14.63
CA LEU A 117 -4.33 14.67 -14.84
C LEU A 117 -3.29 15.04 -15.91
N HIS A 118 -3.37 16.22 -16.52
CA HIS A 118 -2.54 16.64 -17.65
C HIS A 118 -2.51 15.62 -18.80
N ILE A 119 -3.60 14.88 -19.01
CA ILE A 119 -3.71 13.88 -20.07
C ILE A 119 -4.12 14.59 -21.37
N PRO A 120 -3.39 14.41 -22.49
CA PRO A 120 -3.74 14.99 -23.78
C PRO A 120 -5.17 14.61 -24.19
N ALA A 121 -5.85 15.53 -24.87
CA ALA A 121 -7.16 15.25 -25.41
C ALA A 121 -7.11 14.07 -26.42
N PRO A 122 -8.08 13.15 -26.40
CA PRO A 122 -8.16 12.05 -27.33
C PRO A 122 -8.25 12.58 -28.76
N THR A 123 -7.48 11.99 -29.67
CA THR A 123 -7.64 12.20 -31.12
C THR A 123 -9.03 11.79 -31.62
N THR A 124 -9.72 10.91 -30.87
CA THR A 124 -11.07 10.43 -31.18
C THR A 124 -12.19 11.37 -30.78
N GLY A 125 -11.90 12.50 -30.11
CA GLY A 125 -12.89 13.49 -29.68
C GLY A 125 -13.90 13.01 -28.61
N LYS A 126 -13.71 11.80 -28.04
CA LYS A 126 -14.51 11.26 -26.95
C LYS A 126 -13.75 11.43 -25.65
N ASP A 127 -14.31 12.18 -24.69
CA ASP A 127 -13.72 12.37 -23.36
C ASP A 127 -13.23 11.03 -22.78
N HIS A 128 -12.00 11.03 -22.26
CA HIS A 128 -11.43 9.84 -21.65
C HIS A 128 -12.18 9.56 -20.34
N THR A 129 -12.79 8.39 -20.23
CA THR A 129 -13.16 7.85 -18.93
C THR A 129 -11.93 7.14 -18.36
N ALA A 130 -11.56 7.43 -17.12
CA ALA A 130 -10.63 6.61 -16.36
C ALA A 130 -11.47 5.57 -15.60
N PRO A 131 -11.72 4.37 -16.16
CA PRO A 131 -12.43 3.34 -15.41
C PRO A 131 -11.61 3.01 -14.18
N PHE A 132 -12.27 3.00 -13.04
CA PHE A 132 -11.68 2.64 -11.77
C PHE A 132 -12.63 1.67 -11.07
N HIS A 133 -12.07 0.95 -10.13
CA HIS A 133 -12.78 0.16 -9.14
C HIS A 133 -12.21 0.47 -7.77
N VAL A 134 -12.99 0.25 -6.73
CA VAL A 134 -12.61 0.56 -5.36
C VAL A 134 -12.42 -0.74 -4.62
N SER A 135 -11.25 -0.94 -4.01
CA SER A 135 -11.03 -2.05 -3.08
C SER A 135 -11.05 -1.52 -1.66
N ILE A 136 -11.77 -2.24 -0.79
CA ILE A 136 -12.04 -1.84 0.58
C ILE A 136 -11.71 -3.00 1.49
N HIS A 137 -10.99 -2.69 2.56
CA HIS A 137 -10.61 -3.63 3.60
C HIS A 137 -10.97 -3.03 4.94
N ASP A 138 -11.55 -3.84 5.81
CA ASP A 138 -11.81 -3.43 7.19
C ASP A 138 -10.96 -4.21 8.20
N ARG A 139 -10.94 -3.71 9.44
CA ARG A 139 -10.21 -4.32 10.55
C ARG A 139 -10.70 -5.73 10.92
N ASN A 140 -11.91 -6.10 10.52
CA ASN A 140 -12.48 -7.43 10.73
C ASN A 140 -12.01 -8.43 9.66
N GLY A 141 -11.23 -7.97 8.68
CA GLY A 141 -10.70 -8.79 7.58
C GLY A 141 -11.70 -9.00 6.46
N LYS A 142 -12.80 -8.23 6.39
CA LYS A 142 -13.70 -8.23 5.23
C LYS A 142 -13.06 -7.45 4.10
N ASN A 143 -13.20 -7.99 2.89
CA ASN A 143 -12.64 -7.44 1.67
C ASN A 143 -13.77 -7.26 0.65
N LEU A 144 -13.94 -6.04 0.14
CA LEU A 144 -14.96 -5.67 -0.82
C LEU A 144 -14.32 -5.04 -2.06
N VAL A 145 -14.94 -5.26 -3.22
CA VAL A 145 -14.62 -4.57 -4.46
C VAL A 145 -15.88 -3.96 -5.05
N ILE A 146 -15.78 -2.71 -5.48
CA ILE A 146 -16.84 -1.97 -6.17
C ILE A 146 -16.38 -1.69 -7.58
N GLU A 147 -17.10 -2.21 -8.58
CA GLU A 147 -16.80 -2.03 -10.00
C GLU A 147 -17.93 -1.27 -10.70
N PHE A 148 -17.59 -0.36 -11.61
CA PHE A 148 -18.57 0.41 -12.39
C PHE A 148 -18.64 -0.12 -13.83
N LEU A 149 -19.40 -1.19 -14.03
CA LEU A 149 -19.47 -1.88 -15.33
C LEU A 149 -20.74 -1.50 -16.08
N LYS A 150 -20.58 -0.99 -17.30
CA LYS A 150 -21.70 -0.63 -18.20
C LYS A 150 -22.75 0.26 -17.52
N GLY A 151 -22.28 1.24 -16.75
CA GLY A 151 -23.14 2.19 -16.02
C GLY A 151 -23.80 1.62 -14.76
N LYS A 152 -23.43 0.41 -14.32
CA LYS A 152 -23.93 -0.20 -13.08
C LYS A 152 -22.83 -0.30 -12.05
N THR A 153 -23.18 0.03 -10.80
CA THR A 153 -22.35 -0.26 -9.63
C THR A 153 -22.52 -1.73 -9.26
N ILE A 154 -21.43 -2.49 -9.27
CA ILE A 154 -21.38 -3.90 -8.91
C ILE A 154 -20.52 -4.02 -7.65
N ILE A 155 -21.11 -4.56 -6.60
CA ILE A 155 -20.44 -4.76 -5.30
C ILE A 155 -20.17 -6.26 -5.15
N LEU A 156 -18.90 -6.62 -4.99
CA LEU A 156 -18.41 -7.99 -4.92
C LEU A 156 -17.62 -8.20 -3.64
N GLU A 157 -17.84 -9.33 -2.96
CA GLU A 157 -16.89 -9.81 -1.97
C GLU A 157 -15.59 -10.25 -2.65
N ASN A 158 -14.45 -10.03 -1.99
CA ASN A 158 -13.14 -10.43 -2.49
C ASN A 158 -12.43 -11.38 -1.51
N PRO A 159 -12.78 -12.68 -1.52
CA PRO A 159 -12.23 -13.63 -0.56
C PRO A 159 -10.71 -13.83 -0.71
N ASN A 160 -10.13 -13.49 -1.87
CA ASN A 160 -8.70 -13.61 -2.14
C ASN A 160 -7.90 -12.36 -1.66
N GLY A 161 -8.57 -11.26 -1.32
CA GLY A 161 -7.92 -10.05 -0.81
C GLY A 161 -6.99 -9.33 -1.79
N VAL A 162 -6.99 -9.74 -3.07
CA VAL A 162 -6.17 -9.16 -4.14
C VAL A 162 -7.08 -8.52 -5.18
N LEU A 163 -6.70 -7.33 -5.67
CA LEU A 163 -7.28 -6.69 -6.84
C LEU A 163 -6.17 -6.00 -7.64
N THR A 164 -6.17 -6.17 -8.96
CA THR A 164 -5.31 -5.40 -9.87
C THR A 164 -6.15 -4.50 -10.77
N ASN A 165 -5.83 -4.27 -12.04
CA ASN A 165 -6.59 -3.39 -12.94
C ASN A 165 -7.66 -4.20 -13.68
N ASP A 166 -7.55 -4.29 -15.01
CA ASP A 166 -8.45 -5.11 -15.81
C ASP A 166 -7.95 -6.56 -15.92
N PRO A 167 -8.84 -7.54 -16.15
CA PRO A 167 -10.30 -7.44 -16.34
C PRO A 167 -11.04 -7.25 -14.99
N PRO A 168 -12.39 -7.17 -14.96
CA PRO A 168 -13.14 -7.11 -13.71
C PRO A 168 -12.87 -8.31 -12.78
N LEU A 169 -13.03 -8.15 -11.46
CA LEU A 169 -12.62 -9.11 -10.42
C LEU A 169 -13.11 -10.53 -10.70
N HIS A 170 -14.39 -10.71 -11.06
CA HIS A 170 -14.94 -12.04 -11.36
C HIS A 170 -14.13 -12.77 -12.45
N LYS A 171 -13.62 -12.02 -13.43
CA LYS A 171 -12.79 -12.56 -14.51
C LYS A 171 -11.36 -12.80 -14.04
N GLN A 172 -10.80 -11.93 -13.21
CA GLN A 172 -9.49 -12.15 -12.58
C GLN A 172 -9.47 -13.46 -11.80
N LEU A 173 -10.51 -13.72 -10.99
CA LEU A 173 -10.68 -14.95 -10.22
C LEU A 173 -10.79 -16.19 -11.12
N GLN A 174 -11.55 -16.13 -12.21
CA GLN A 174 -11.63 -17.22 -13.20
C GLN A 174 -10.27 -17.50 -13.88
N LEU A 175 -9.52 -16.44 -14.20
CA LEU A 175 -8.20 -16.56 -14.82
C LEU A 175 -7.20 -17.17 -13.84
N LEU A 176 -7.24 -16.77 -12.56
CA LEU A 176 -6.45 -17.39 -11.50
C LEU A 176 -6.79 -18.88 -11.35
N GLN A 177 -8.07 -19.26 -11.27
CA GLN A 177 -8.46 -20.67 -11.15
C GLN A 177 -7.95 -21.50 -12.33
N ARG A 178 -8.07 -20.98 -13.56
CA ARG A 178 -7.54 -21.64 -14.77
C ARG A 178 -6.03 -21.75 -14.74
N HIS A 179 -5.34 -20.69 -14.33
CA HIS A 179 -3.88 -20.68 -14.21
C HIS A 179 -3.41 -21.76 -13.23
N LEU A 180 -3.99 -21.80 -12.03
CA LEU A 180 -3.65 -22.79 -11.00
C LEU A 180 -4.01 -24.23 -11.39
N HIS A 181 -5.02 -24.43 -12.25
CA HIS A 181 -5.36 -25.75 -12.77
C HIS A 181 -4.33 -26.26 -13.79
N ASN A 182 -3.80 -25.37 -14.64
CA ASN A 182 -2.89 -25.73 -15.72
C ASN A 182 -1.41 -25.70 -15.30
N ALA A 183 -1.06 -24.85 -14.35
CA ALA A 183 0.31 -24.66 -13.91
C ALA A 183 0.74 -25.81 -12.98
N THR A 184 1.89 -26.41 -13.27
CA THR A 184 2.53 -27.41 -12.40
C THR A 184 3.86 -26.87 -11.88
N GLY A 185 4.21 -27.24 -10.65
CA GLY A 185 5.47 -26.84 -10.01
C GLY A 185 5.27 -26.20 -8.64
N THR A 186 6.34 -25.58 -8.15
CA THR A 186 6.35 -24.82 -6.88
C THR A 186 6.41 -23.32 -7.18
N VAL A 187 6.36 -22.47 -6.15
CA VAL A 187 6.56 -21.02 -6.34
C VAL A 187 7.90 -20.60 -6.91
N ASN A 188 8.88 -21.52 -6.92
CA ASN A 188 10.16 -21.30 -7.58
C ASN A 188 10.06 -21.51 -9.11
N SER A 189 8.91 -21.97 -9.62
CA SER A 189 8.64 -22.13 -11.05
C SER A 189 7.99 -20.86 -11.62
N SER A 190 8.55 -20.35 -12.72
CA SER A 190 7.98 -19.24 -13.50
C SER A 190 6.60 -19.56 -14.09
N VAL A 191 6.20 -20.84 -14.11
CA VAL A 191 4.88 -21.28 -14.57
C VAL A 191 3.82 -20.98 -13.51
N ILE A 192 4.13 -21.18 -12.22
CA ILE A 192 3.19 -20.93 -11.11
C ILE A 192 3.10 -19.43 -10.82
N VAL A 193 4.25 -18.74 -10.79
CA VAL A 193 4.32 -17.31 -10.52
C VAL A 193 4.74 -16.59 -11.80
N PRO A 194 3.78 -16.05 -12.58
CA PRO A 194 4.10 -15.40 -13.85
C PRO A 194 4.93 -14.14 -13.61
N GLY A 195 5.89 -13.87 -14.52
CA GLY A 195 6.90 -12.80 -14.43
C GLY A 195 6.50 -11.44 -15.04
N GLY A 196 5.43 -11.38 -15.83
CA GLY A 196 4.98 -10.14 -16.48
C GLY A 196 4.37 -9.09 -15.52
N TYR A 197 4.30 -7.84 -15.99
CA TYR A 197 3.65 -6.73 -15.27
C TYR A 197 2.20 -6.47 -15.73
N SER A 198 1.66 -7.33 -16.60
CA SER A 198 0.25 -7.24 -16.97
C SER A 198 -0.62 -7.33 -15.71
N SER A 199 -1.80 -6.72 -15.77
CA SER A 199 -2.74 -6.75 -14.65
C SER A 199 -3.07 -8.19 -14.20
N THR A 200 -3.26 -9.11 -15.16
CA THR A 200 -3.48 -10.53 -14.89
C THR A 200 -2.24 -11.20 -14.27
N ASP A 201 -1.04 -10.96 -14.78
CA ASP A 201 0.18 -11.57 -14.23
C ASP A 201 0.43 -11.10 -12.79
N ARG A 202 0.25 -9.80 -12.53
CA ARG A 202 0.33 -9.24 -11.18
C ARG A 202 -0.74 -9.86 -10.27
N PHE A 203 -1.98 -10.02 -10.75
CA PHE A 203 -3.05 -10.63 -9.96
C PHE A 203 -2.69 -12.05 -9.55
N VAL A 204 -2.24 -12.88 -10.51
CA VAL A 204 -1.87 -14.28 -10.25
C VAL A 204 -0.69 -14.34 -9.29
N ARG A 205 0.38 -13.57 -9.54
CA ARG A 205 1.56 -13.52 -8.66
C ARG A 205 1.16 -13.14 -7.23
N LEU A 206 0.41 -12.06 -7.07
CA LEU A 206 -0.06 -11.60 -5.78
C LEU A 206 -0.94 -12.63 -5.08
N SER A 207 -1.88 -13.25 -5.79
CA SER A 207 -2.80 -14.24 -5.22
C SER A 207 -2.05 -15.49 -4.72
N VAL A 208 -1.10 -15.99 -5.51
CA VAL A 208 -0.28 -17.15 -5.13
C VAL A 208 0.57 -16.84 -3.91
N LEU A 209 1.28 -15.71 -3.92
CA LEU A 209 2.19 -15.34 -2.84
C LEU A 209 1.46 -14.90 -1.57
N ASN A 210 0.30 -14.24 -1.69
CA ASN A 210 -0.53 -13.84 -0.55
C ASN A 210 -1.00 -15.07 0.22
N LYS A 211 -1.50 -16.10 -0.49
CA LYS A 211 -1.90 -17.36 0.14
C LYS A 211 -0.76 -18.04 0.91
N MET A 212 0.47 -17.99 0.40
CA MET A 212 1.63 -18.53 1.11
C MET A 212 1.98 -17.77 2.38
N SER A 213 1.71 -16.46 2.42
CA SER A 213 1.93 -15.66 3.62
C SER A 213 0.99 -16.09 4.77
N GLU A 214 -0.24 -16.53 4.43
CA GLU A 214 -1.21 -17.07 5.40
C GLU A 214 -0.80 -18.45 5.92
N GLU A 215 -0.16 -19.27 5.09
CA GLU A 215 0.38 -20.59 5.45
C GLU A 215 1.64 -20.48 6.33
N GLY A 216 2.19 -19.27 6.47
CA GLY A 216 3.39 -18.96 7.24
C GLY A 216 4.66 -19.36 6.49
N TYR A 217 5.65 -18.46 6.45
CA TYR A 217 7.00 -18.86 6.06
C TYR A 217 7.52 -19.85 7.11
N ASN A 218 7.41 -21.15 6.86
CA ASN A 218 7.88 -22.18 7.78
C ASN A 218 9.42 -22.19 7.79
N VAL A 219 10.00 -21.32 8.62
CA VAL A 219 11.44 -21.24 8.85
C VAL A 219 11.83 -22.30 9.86
N THR A 220 12.05 -23.52 9.37
CA THR A 220 12.79 -24.57 10.09
C THR A 220 14.29 -24.26 10.20
N SER A 221 14.76 -23.18 9.56
CA SER A 221 16.14 -22.71 9.60
C SER A 221 16.44 -22.00 10.91
N VAL A 222 17.35 -22.60 11.70
CA VAL A 222 17.68 -22.16 13.07
C VAL A 222 18.29 -20.74 13.14
N HIS A 223 18.68 -20.12 12.03
CA HIS A 223 19.35 -18.79 12.04
C HIS A 223 19.05 -17.91 10.81
N ALA A 224 17.80 -17.87 10.34
CA ALA A 224 17.41 -16.91 9.31
C ALA A 224 17.25 -15.50 9.91
N SER A 225 18.06 -14.53 9.46
CA SER A 225 17.98 -13.13 9.91
C SER A 225 16.66 -12.44 9.55
N TYR A 226 15.96 -12.93 8.51
CA TYR A 226 14.64 -12.48 8.11
C TYR A 226 13.50 -13.08 8.97
N ALA A 227 13.81 -14.06 9.82
CA ALA A 227 12.85 -14.75 10.69
C ALA A 227 13.00 -14.41 12.18
N ASN A 228 14.19 -13.96 12.58
CA ASN A 228 14.50 -13.70 13.98
C ASN A 228 14.55 -12.19 14.25
N THR A 229 14.00 -11.78 15.40
CA THR A 229 14.15 -10.46 16.06
C THR A 229 13.31 -9.27 15.59
N LEU A 230 12.30 -9.47 14.74
CA LEU A 230 11.35 -8.40 14.39
C LEU A 230 10.19 -8.35 15.38
N SER A 231 9.77 -7.14 15.78
CA SER A 231 8.45 -6.96 16.39
C SER A 231 7.35 -7.43 15.42
N ASP A 232 6.17 -7.79 15.94
CA ASP A 232 5.04 -8.21 15.10
C ASP A 232 4.68 -7.17 14.02
N GLU A 233 4.78 -5.87 14.34
CA GLU A 233 4.59 -4.78 13.38
C GLU A 233 5.62 -4.88 12.25
N GLN A 234 6.92 -4.94 12.60
CA GLN A 234 8.00 -5.02 11.62
C GLN A 234 7.90 -6.25 10.74
N ARG A 235 7.57 -7.42 11.32
CA ARG A 235 7.39 -8.66 10.56
C ARG A 235 6.30 -8.50 9.51
N VAL A 236 5.09 -8.16 9.95
CA VAL A 236 3.89 -8.03 9.09
C VAL A 236 4.12 -6.98 8.00
N VAL A 237 4.64 -5.81 8.36
CA VAL A 237 4.90 -4.74 7.40
C VAL A 237 6.00 -5.12 6.40
N SER A 238 7.06 -5.79 6.86
CA SER A 238 8.14 -6.27 6.00
C SER A 238 7.63 -7.32 5.00
N ASP A 239 6.82 -8.28 5.44
CA ASP A 239 6.24 -9.32 4.58
C ASP A 239 5.31 -8.70 3.53
N THR A 240 4.48 -7.75 3.93
CA THR A 240 3.62 -7.00 3.01
C THR A 240 4.44 -6.20 1.98
N LEU A 241 5.49 -5.51 2.41
CA LEU A 241 6.38 -4.77 1.50
C LEU A 241 7.13 -5.71 0.56
N HIS A 242 7.53 -6.89 1.03
CA HIS A 242 8.17 -7.92 0.21
C HIS A 242 7.22 -8.40 -0.89
N LEU A 243 5.94 -8.63 -0.59
CA LEU A 243 4.95 -8.94 -1.62
C LEU A 243 4.76 -7.79 -2.61
N LEU A 244 4.60 -6.55 -2.11
CA LEU A 244 4.40 -5.37 -2.96
C LEU A 244 5.60 -5.14 -3.88
N ASN A 245 6.83 -5.40 -3.42
CA ASN A 245 8.04 -5.34 -4.24
C ASN A 245 7.96 -6.22 -5.48
N THR A 246 7.22 -7.33 -5.42
CA THR A 246 7.08 -8.24 -6.57
C THR A 246 6.28 -7.62 -7.72
N VAL A 247 5.56 -6.51 -7.50
CA VAL A 247 4.72 -5.86 -8.50
C VAL A 247 5.07 -4.39 -8.76
N VAL A 248 6.16 -3.89 -8.15
CA VAL A 248 6.67 -2.54 -8.41
C VAL A 248 7.18 -2.46 -9.85
N ARG A 249 6.57 -1.59 -10.66
CA ARG A 249 6.89 -1.40 -12.06
C ARG A 249 8.06 -0.43 -12.24
N PRO A 250 9.12 -0.81 -12.98
CA PRO A 250 10.15 0.14 -13.39
C PRO A 250 9.59 1.16 -14.39
N PRO A 251 10.24 2.31 -14.58
CA PRO A 251 9.79 3.33 -15.52
C PRO A 251 9.90 2.84 -16.97
N ASN A 252 8.77 2.45 -17.56
CA ASN A 252 8.66 2.05 -18.96
C ASN A 252 7.25 2.38 -19.49
N GLY A 253 7.02 3.64 -19.81
CA GLY A 253 5.68 4.21 -20.02
C GLY A 253 5.05 4.54 -18.67
N GLU A 254 4.34 3.59 -18.06
CA GLU A 254 3.87 3.75 -16.69
C GLU A 254 4.87 3.19 -15.68
N ALA A 255 4.96 3.84 -14.52
CA ALA A 255 5.83 3.45 -13.43
C ALA A 255 5.08 3.42 -12.11
N THR A 256 5.54 2.59 -11.16
CA THR A 256 5.07 2.72 -9.78
C THR A 256 5.65 4.00 -9.18
N GLN A 257 4.81 4.87 -8.63
CA GLN A 257 5.22 6.12 -7.96
C GLN A 257 5.36 5.96 -6.45
N TRP A 258 4.46 5.19 -5.84
CA TRP A 258 4.45 4.94 -4.39
C TRP A 258 3.71 3.64 -4.04
N SER A 259 4.01 3.11 -2.85
CA SER A 259 3.36 1.94 -2.25
C SER A 259 2.88 2.27 -0.84
N ILE A 260 1.67 1.82 -0.49
CA ILE A 260 1.05 2.00 0.83
C ILE A 260 0.82 0.64 1.49
N VAL A 261 1.03 0.57 2.81
CA VAL A 261 0.61 -0.52 3.68
C VAL A 261 -0.29 0.04 4.76
N ARG A 262 -1.47 -0.54 4.96
CA ARG A 262 -2.42 -0.14 6.00
C ARG A 262 -2.49 -1.22 7.07
N ASP A 263 -2.03 -0.91 8.27
CA ASP A 263 -2.26 -1.74 9.44
C ASP A 263 -3.56 -1.29 10.10
N HIS A 264 -4.66 -1.93 9.70
CA HIS A 264 -5.99 -1.66 10.24
C HIS A 264 -6.08 -1.98 11.75
N LYS A 265 -5.26 -2.90 12.26
CA LYS A 265 -5.29 -3.32 13.67
C LYS A 265 -4.60 -2.29 14.57
N ARG A 266 -3.45 -1.76 14.17
CA ARG A 266 -2.69 -0.75 14.92
C ARG A 266 -3.05 0.69 14.54
N ARG A 267 -3.83 0.87 13.47
CA ARG A 267 -4.18 2.18 12.88
C ARG A 267 -2.94 2.93 12.44
N MET A 268 -2.11 2.23 11.66
CA MET A 268 -0.88 2.78 11.10
C MET A 268 -0.96 2.75 9.58
N LEU A 269 -0.53 3.82 8.93
CA LEU A 269 -0.31 3.84 7.50
C LEU A 269 1.19 3.94 7.23
N TYR A 270 1.73 3.02 6.45
CA TYR A 270 3.11 3.08 5.98
C TYR A 270 3.14 3.42 4.51
N ILE A 271 4.08 4.27 4.11
CA ILE A 271 4.23 4.70 2.73
C ILE A 271 5.70 4.84 2.35
N ARG A 272 6.01 4.49 1.11
CA ARG A 272 7.29 4.81 0.45
C ARG A 272 7.02 5.25 -0.98
N SER A 273 7.81 6.20 -1.47
CA SER A 273 7.77 6.60 -2.88
C SER A 273 8.93 5.94 -3.63
N THR A 274 8.81 5.77 -4.95
CA THR A 274 9.89 5.28 -5.79
C THR A 274 11.10 6.21 -5.73
N THR A 275 10.85 7.52 -5.63
CA THR A 275 11.85 8.57 -5.44
C THR A 275 12.44 8.62 -4.03
N ASN A 276 11.84 7.95 -3.05
CA ASN A 276 12.33 7.89 -1.68
C ASN A 276 11.91 6.60 -0.97
N GLN A 277 12.86 5.65 -0.91
CA GLN A 277 12.64 4.29 -0.42
C GLN A 277 12.61 4.16 1.11
N LEU A 278 12.92 5.21 1.88
CA LEU A 278 12.74 5.14 3.32
C LEU A 278 11.26 4.92 3.65
N LEU A 279 10.96 3.93 4.50
CA LEU A 279 9.60 3.66 4.91
C LEU A 279 9.15 4.74 5.91
N ARG A 280 8.09 5.47 5.55
CA ARG A 280 7.43 6.42 6.44
C ARG A 280 6.26 5.74 7.11
N ARG A 281 5.96 6.15 8.35
CA ARG A 281 4.81 5.69 9.12
C ARG A 281 4.02 6.90 9.61
N VAL A 282 2.71 6.82 9.52
CA VAL A 282 1.77 7.73 10.18
C VAL A 282 0.95 6.90 11.18
N ASP A 283 1.00 7.32 12.44
CA ASP A 283 0.17 6.77 13.52
C ASP A 283 -1.13 7.58 13.61
N LEU A 284 -2.24 6.98 13.20
CA LEU A 284 -3.53 7.66 13.20
C LEU A 284 -4.05 7.96 14.60
N ASN A 285 -3.54 7.29 15.64
CA ASN A 285 -3.91 7.57 17.03
C ASN A 285 -3.30 8.87 17.56
N GLN A 286 -2.30 9.44 16.87
CA GLN A 286 -1.64 10.69 17.24
C GLN A 286 -2.25 11.93 16.54
N LEU A 287 -3.21 11.72 15.63
CA LEU A 287 -3.82 12.79 14.85
C LEU A 287 -5.08 13.32 15.54
N ASP A 288 -5.27 14.65 15.50
CA ASP A 288 -6.49 15.29 15.97
C ASP A 288 -7.52 15.37 14.84
N TRP A 289 -8.56 14.54 14.95
CA TRP A 289 -9.64 14.47 13.97
C TRP A 289 -10.76 15.49 14.21
N THR A 290 -10.73 16.20 15.33
CA THR A 290 -11.82 17.11 15.73
C THR A 290 -11.52 18.56 15.41
N ASN A 291 -10.24 18.95 15.37
CA ASN A 291 -9.82 20.31 15.07
C ASN A 291 -9.72 20.56 13.55
N PRO A 292 -10.54 21.45 12.96
CA PRO A 292 -10.46 21.76 11.53
C PRO A 292 -9.10 22.32 11.10
N LEU A 293 -8.35 22.95 12.02
CA LEU A 293 -7.01 23.49 11.75
C LEU A 293 -5.93 22.41 11.63
N ALA A 294 -6.23 21.15 12.00
CA ALA A 294 -5.33 20.02 11.85
C ALA A 294 -5.21 19.52 10.40
N ARG A 295 -6.02 20.04 9.47
CA ARG A 295 -5.91 19.75 8.04
C ARG A 295 -4.56 20.21 7.48
N ARG A 296 -3.70 19.27 7.13
CA ARG A 296 -2.33 19.48 6.66
C ARG A 296 -1.94 18.38 5.68
N MET A 297 -1.04 18.69 4.76
CA MET A 297 -0.56 17.74 3.76
C MET A 297 0.96 17.83 3.58
N ILE A 298 1.57 16.72 3.20
CA ILE A 298 2.99 16.60 2.84
C ILE A 298 3.11 15.76 1.57
N PRO A 299 4.13 15.97 0.71
CA PRO A 299 4.33 15.09 -0.43
C PRO A 299 4.63 13.67 0.04
N VAL A 300 4.22 12.65 -0.72
CA VAL A 300 4.49 11.25 -0.37
C VAL A 300 5.99 10.92 -0.31
N SER A 301 6.84 11.76 -0.91
CA SER A 301 8.30 11.71 -0.86
C SER A 301 8.93 12.44 0.34
N TYR A 302 8.13 13.10 1.20
CA TYR A 302 8.60 13.98 2.28
C TYR A 302 9.59 13.32 3.24
N GLY A 303 10.63 14.04 3.66
CA GLY A 303 11.60 13.58 4.66
C GLY A 303 12.95 13.18 4.06
N LYS A 304 13.84 12.63 4.91
CA LYS A 304 15.21 12.26 4.50
C LYS A 304 15.18 11.18 3.40
N TYR A 305 16.16 11.20 2.50
CA TYR A 305 16.30 10.19 1.43
C TYR A 305 17.02 8.92 1.90
N PHE A 306 17.95 9.05 2.85
CA PHE A 306 18.68 7.95 3.47
C PHE A 306 19.05 8.28 4.92
N VAL A 307 19.45 7.25 5.69
CA VAL A 307 20.09 7.39 7.01
C VAL A 307 21.59 7.20 6.81
N ASP A 308 22.39 8.20 7.14
CA ASP A 308 23.85 8.12 7.04
C ASP A 308 24.40 7.24 8.17
N MET A 309 24.97 6.09 7.80
CA MET A 309 25.52 5.10 8.72
C MET A 309 27.02 5.31 8.99
N THR A 310 27.64 6.35 8.44
CA THR A 310 29.08 6.62 8.61
C THR A 310 29.43 6.88 10.07
N LYS A 311 28.62 7.67 10.79
CA LYS A 311 28.87 7.98 12.21
C LYS A 311 28.88 6.73 13.11
N PRO A 312 27.87 5.84 13.08
CA PRO A 312 27.92 4.57 13.81
C PRO A 312 29.12 3.66 13.47
N LEU A 313 29.68 3.76 12.26
CA LEU A 313 30.86 2.98 11.85
C LEU A 313 32.17 3.61 12.32
N LEU A 314 32.22 4.94 12.44
CA LEU A 314 33.37 5.69 12.96
C LEU A 314 33.37 5.82 14.48
N ASP A 315 32.29 5.40 15.15
CA ASP A 315 32.23 5.39 16.61
C ASP A 315 33.31 4.47 17.19
N GLU A 316 34.27 5.04 17.90
CA GLU A 316 35.38 4.30 18.54
C GLU A 316 34.89 3.26 19.57
N GLN A 317 33.66 3.40 20.07
CA GLN A 317 33.04 2.41 20.95
C GLN A 317 32.54 1.18 20.18
N ASN A 318 32.39 1.25 18.85
CA ASN A 318 32.00 0.13 18.02
C ASN A 318 33.17 -0.82 17.78
N THR A 319 33.40 -1.73 18.72
CA THR A 319 34.48 -2.72 18.62
C THR A 319 34.09 -3.97 17.81
N ARG A 320 32.90 -4.01 17.21
CA ARG A 320 32.43 -5.17 16.44
C ARG A 320 33.23 -5.31 15.16
N ARG A 321 33.83 -6.48 14.96
CA ARG A 321 34.59 -6.80 13.75
C ARG A 321 34.46 -8.28 13.44
N THR A 322 34.69 -8.62 12.18
CA THR A 322 34.78 -10.01 11.73
C THR A 322 35.85 -10.74 12.55
N LYS A 323 35.59 -12.01 12.89
CA LYS A 323 36.64 -12.87 13.46
C LYS A 323 37.58 -13.27 12.34
N ASP A 324 38.87 -13.01 12.50
CA ASP A 324 39.87 -13.45 11.54
C ASP A 324 39.87 -14.98 11.42
N LEU A 325 39.93 -15.47 10.19
CA LEU A 325 40.03 -16.89 9.93
C LEU A 325 41.40 -17.40 10.41
N SER A 326 41.41 -18.55 11.09
CA SER A 326 42.67 -19.25 11.38
C SER A 326 43.35 -19.68 10.08
N PRO A 327 44.69 -19.82 10.06
CA PRO A 327 45.39 -20.36 8.90
C PRO A 327 44.77 -21.66 8.42
N ARG A 328 44.71 -21.84 7.10
CA ARG A 328 44.10 -23.01 6.46
C ARG A 328 44.59 -24.33 7.05
N SER A 329 45.90 -24.46 7.32
CA SER A 329 46.50 -25.65 7.94
C SER A 329 45.94 -25.98 9.32
N VAL A 330 45.61 -24.97 10.13
CA VAL A 330 45.00 -25.13 11.46
C VAL A 330 43.56 -25.63 11.32
N VAL A 331 42.81 -25.05 10.38
CA VAL A 331 41.43 -25.46 10.11
C VAL A 331 41.38 -26.89 9.57
N GLU A 332 42.22 -27.22 8.59
CA GLU A 332 42.28 -28.56 7.99
C GLU A 332 42.78 -29.62 8.98
N SER A 333 43.75 -29.30 9.84
CA SER A 333 44.17 -30.21 10.92
C SER A 333 43.05 -30.46 11.94
N ALA A 334 42.26 -29.43 12.28
CA ALA A 334 41.14 -29.59 13.19
C ALA A 334 39.99 -30.42 12.57
N LEU A 335 39.78 -30.33 11.26
CA LEU A 335 38.80 -31.13 10.53
C LEU A 335 39.26 -32.58 10.34
N SER A 336 40.54 -32.81 10.04
CA SER A 336 41.09 -34.17 9.86
C SER A 336 41.21 -34.95 11.17
N LYS A 337 41.33 -34.25 12.31
CA LYS A 337 41.27 -34.84 13.67
C LYS A 337 39.86 -35.24 14.10
N LYS A 338 38.79 -34.87 13.36
CA LYS A 338 37.41 -35.26 13.64
C LYS A 338 37.02 -36.62 13.00
N SER A 339 37.91 -37.61 13.08
CA SER A 339 37.58 -39.02 12.81
C SER A 339 37.31 -39.85 14.09
N ASP A 340 37.18 -39.22 15.27
CA ASP A 340 36.66 -39.88 16.48
C ASP A 340 35.44 -39.10 17.02
N PRO A 341 34.21 -39.68 17.03
CA PRO A 341 32.99 -38.97 17.43
C PRO A 341 32.88 -38.66 18.93
N SER A 342 33.89 -38.95 19.75
CA SER A 342 33.74 -39.01 21.21
C SER A 342 34.49 -37.94 22.02
N VAL A 343 34.70 -36.71 21.52
CA VAL A 343 35.27 -35.63 22.37
C VAL A 343 34.50 -34.30 22.28
N LYS A 344 33.61 -34.15 23.26
CA LYS A 344 32.97 -32.96 23.85
C LYS A 344 33.39 -31.58 23.27
N LEU A 345 32.45 -30.92 22.60
CA LEU A 345 32.32 -29.46 22.55
C LEU A 345 32.00 -28.92 23.97
N ARG A 346 33.00 -28.83 24.84
CA ARG A 346 32.97 -28.01 26.06
C ARG A 346 34.09 -26.98 25.94
N GLY A 347 33.78 -25.80 25.41
CA GLY A 347 34.78 -24.74 25.30
C GLY A 347 34.42 -23.48 24.53
N MET A 348 33.23 -23.37 23.93
CA MET A 348 32.78 -22.11 23.34
C MET A 348 31.67 -21.51 24.19
N LYS A 349 32.00 -20.46 24.96
CA LYS A 349 30.98 -19.58 25.54
C LYS A 349 30.24 -18.89 24.39
N THR A 350 28.94 -19.11 24.29
CA THR A 350 28.06 -18.42 23.34
C THR A 350 27.82 -16.97 23.79
N PRO A 351 27.70 -15.98 22.88
CA PRO A 351 27.47 -14.57 23.23
C PRO A 351 26.10 -14.25 23.84
N LEU A 352 25.23 -15.25 24.04
CA LEU A 352 23.84 -15.04 24.43
C LEU A 352 23.66 -14.54 25.88
N GLN A 353 24.73 -14.54 26.69
CA GLN A 353 24.68 -14.07 28.09
C GLN A 353 25.11 -12.61 28.29
N MET A 354 25.56 -11.88 27.25
CA MET A 354 25.94 -10.47 27.37
C MET A 354 24.86 -9.47 26.91
N MET A 355 23.83 -9.91 26.17
CA MET A 355 22.82 -8.99 25.61
C MET A 355 21.73 -8.53 26.59
N VAL A 356 21.66 -9.08 27.81
CA VAL A 356 20.58 -8.74 28.77
C VAL A 356 20.92 -7.53 29.67
N LYS A 357 22.14 -6.99 29.62
CA LYS A 357 22.56 -5.88 30.51
C LYS A 357 22.63 -4.47 29.89
N MET A 358 22.34 -4.29 28.60
CA MET A 358 22.43 -2.96 27.95
C MET A 358 21.08 -2.23 27.77
N ASN A 359 19.94 -2.83 28.10
CA ASN A 359 18.62 -2.19 27.96
C ASN A 359 18.12 -1.52 29.26
N LYS A 360 18.90 -0.61 29.86
CA LYS A 360 18.37 0.21 30.97
C LYS A 360 18.74 1.68 31.01
N ASN A 361 19.60 2.20 30.15
CA ASN A 361 19.86 3.63 30.09
C ASN A 361 19.86 4.04 28.62
N ASP A 362 18.79 4.73 28.20
CA ASP A 362 18.82 5.83 27.23
C ASP A 362 17.37 6.27 26.97
N GLU A 363 16.78 6.84 28.03
CA GLU A 363 15.75 7.86 27.87
C GLU A 363 16.44 9.23 27.98
N ALA A 364 16.10 10.12 27.03
CA ALA A 364 16.28 11.58 27.02
C ALA A 364 17.31 12.17 26.03
N ARG A 365 16.81 13.20 25.31
CA ARG A 365 17.45 14.25 24.48
C ARG A 365 17.79 13.89 23.02
N SER A 366 17.50 14.73 22.01
CA SER A 366 16.94 16.08 21.95
C SER A 366 16.41 16.42 20.56
N GLN A 367 15.56 17.45 20.54
CA GLN A 367 14.97 18.20 19.42
C GLN A 367 15.97 18.87 18.44
N ASP A 368 15.37 19.24 17.29
CA ASP A 368 15.71 20.26 16.29
C ASP A 368 16.97 20.02 15.42
N ASP A 369 16.99 20.32 14.12
CA ASP A 369 16.49 21.54 13.49
C ASP A 369 16.15 21.38 11.98
N THR A 370 15.26 22.26 11.52
CA THR A 370 14.74 22.46 10.15
C THR A 370 15.68 23.28 9.27
N SER A 371 15.83 22.91 7.99
CA SER A 371 15.73 23.80 6.80
C SER A 371 16.44 23.21 5.59
N ILE A 372 15.75 22.92 4.46
CA ILE A 372 16.37 22.93 3.12
C ILE A 372 15.33 23.40 2.08
N ALA A 373 15.82 24.28 1.20
CA ALA A 373 15.14 25.08 0.20
C ALA A 373 14.44 24.29 -0.92
N VAL A 374 13.35 24.89 -1.42
CA VAL A 374 12.64 24.53 -2.65
C VAL A 374 13.47 25.03 -3.84
N LEU A 375 13.91 24.12 -4.71
CA LEU A 375 14.51 24.42 -6.00
C LEU A 375 13.46 24.19 -7.08
N GLU A 376 12.94 25.28 -7.64
CA GLU A 376 12.14 25.26 -8.86
C GLU A 376 13.02 24.80 -10.04
N ARG A 377 12.58 23.76 -10.77
CA ARG A 377 13.11 23.46 -12.10
C ARG A 377 11.98 23.50 -13.13
N LYS A 378 12.15 24.39 -14.11
CA LYS A 378 11.45 24.37 -15.40
C LYS A 378 11.81 23.08 -16.14
N VAL A 379 10.80 22.38 -16.65
CA VAL A 379 10.99 21.27 -17.59
C VAL A 379 10.20 21.57 -18.86
N GLU A 380 10.91 21.55 -19.99
CA GLU A 380 10.38 21.70 -21.34
C GLU A 380 9.73 20.38 -21.80
N TYR A 381 8.57 20.50 -22.44
CA TYR A 381 7.76 19.37 -22.94
C TYR A 381 8.33 18.82 -24.26
N LEU A 382 8.52 17.50 -24.34
CA LEU A 382 8.50 16.76 -25.61
C LEU A 382 7.34 15.76 -25.60
N GLY A 383 6.44 15.93 -26.57
CA GLY A 383 5.22 15.14 -26.69
C GLY A 383 5.46 13.72 -27.22
N TYR A 384 4.85 12.75 -26.55
CA TYR A 384 4.58 11.41 -27.08
C TYR A 384 3.18 10.95 -26.68
N ALA A 385 2.56 10.19 -27.57
CA ALA A 385 1.16 9.77 -27.53
C ALA A 385 0.87 8.79 -26.37
N ILE A 386 -0.10 9.15 -25.54
CA ILE A 386 -0.52 8.42 -24.33
C ILE A 386 -1.51 7.30 -24.67
N CYS A 387 -1.22 6.10 -24.16
CA CYS A 387 -2.11 4.93 -24.19
C CYS A 387 -2.66 4.75 -22.76
N LEU A 388 -3.98 4.91 -22.58
CA LEU A 388 -4.59 4.99 -21.25
C LEU A 388 -4.54 3.66 -20.51
N ALA A 389 -4.06 3.72 -19.27
CA ALA A 389 -4.21 2.68 -18.28
C ALA A 389 -5.26 3.05 -17.24
N SER A 390 -6.08 2.07 -16.88
CA SER A 390 -7.04 2.11 -15.78
C SER A 390 -6.32 2.42 -14.48
N VAL A 391 -6.82 3.37 -13.68
CA VAL A 391 -6.30 3.60 -12.32
C VAL A 391 -6.80 2.45 -11.45
N ALA A 392 -5.97 1.44 -11.24
CA ALA A 392 -6.14 0.55 -10.12
C ALA A 392 -5.15 0.94 -9.05
N VAL A 393 -5.70 1.36 -7.91
CA VAL A 393 -4.96 1.29 -6.67
C VAL A 393 -4.86 -0.21 -6.37
N CYS A 394 -3.67 -0.77 -6.59
CA CYS A 394 -3.34 -2.13 -6.23
C CYS A 394 -3.39 -2.20 -4.70
N ILE A 395 -4.56 -2.55 -4.17
CA ILE A 395 -4.89 -2.58 -2.76
C ILE A 395 -4.88 -4.06 -2.35
N LEU A 396 -3.93 -4.40 -1.49
CA LEU A 396 -3.72 -5.75 -0.96
C LEU A 396 -4.09 -5.76 0.53
N SER A 397 -4.90 -6.74 0.93
CA SER A 397 -5.13 -7.08 2.34
C SER A 397 -4.46 -8.39 2.69
N PHE A 398 -3.74 -8.37 3.81
CA PHE A 398 -3.11 -9.53 4.40
C PHE A 398 -3.88 -9.95 5.65
N ARG A 399 -4.24 -11.23 5.71
CA ARG A 399 -4.70 -11.87 6.93
C ARG A 399 -3.59 -12.77 7.46
N LEU A 400 -2.60 -12.20 8.14
CA LEU A 400 -1.59 -13.01 8.81
C LEU A 400 -2.21 -13.64 10.07
N PRO A 401 -2.16 -14.98 10.22
CA PRO A 401 -2.45 -15.60 11.51
C PRO A 401 -1.39 -15.15 12.53
N LEU A 402 -1.84 -14.95 13.77
CA LEU A 402 -1.02 -14.51 14.91
C LEU A 402 0.12 -15.48 15.19
#